data_AF-A0A2E6TEM6-F1
#
_entry.id   AF-A0A2E6TEM6-F1
#
_cell.length_a   1.000
_cell.length_b   1.000
_cell.length_c   1.000
_cell.angle_alpha   90.00
_cell.angle_beta   90.00
_cell.angle_gamma   90.00
#
_symmetry.space_group_name_H-M   'P 1'
#
loop_
_entity.id
_entity.type
_entity.pdbx_description
1 polymer ?
#
loop_
_entity_poly.entity_id
_entity_poly.type
_entity_poly.pdbx_seq_one_letter_code
_entity_poly.pdbx_strand_id
1 'polypeptide(L)'
;KALLQARDALRIKHDAKTAVSLYQTAAEAGVIEAQRELGELFYDGSYVDRDFHTALKWFRKAADAGDASSQRYLGAMYFTGKGLAKDKQEAAKWLKMAAAQGDALAQDQLKMVERLLRR
;
A
#
# COMPACT_ATOMS: atom_id res chain seq x y z
N LYS A 1 -10.54 17.32 4.91
CA LYS A 1 -12.01 17.28 4.67
C LYS A 1 -12.41 16.10 3.78
N ALA A 2 -11.86 15.96 2.57
CA ALA A 2 -12.18 14.85 1.66
C ALA A 2 -11.86 13.45 2.22
N LEU A 3 -10.71 13.25 2.88
CA LEU A 3 -10.36 11.98 3.52
C LEU A 3 -11.33 11.57 4.62
N LEU A 4 -11.74 12.51 5.48
CA LEU A 4 -12.72 12.26 6.53
C LEU A 4 -14.08 11.87 5.94
N GLN A 5 -14.51 12.57 4.89
CA GLN A 5 -15.74 12.23 4.16
C GLN A 5 -15.67 10.85 3.49
N ALA A 6 -14.51 10.46 2.95
CA ALA A 6 -14.31 9.15 2.35
C ALA A 6 -14.33 8.03 3.41
N ARG A 7 -13.68 8.25 4.55
CA ARG A 7 -13.73 7.34 5.72
C ARG A 7 -15.14 7.20 6.27
N ASP A 8 -15.85 8.32 6.40
CA ASP A 8 -17.24 8.33 6.86
C ASP A 8 -18.18 7.66 5.86
N ALA A 9 -17.94 7.80 4.54
CA ALA A 9 -18.70 7.12 3.50
C ALA A 9 -18.54 5.59 3.57
N LEU A 10 -17.34 5.09 3.84
CA LEU A 10 -17.10 3.67 4.11
C LEU A 10 -17.81 3.19 5.38
N ARG A 11 -17.85 4.04 6.42
CA ARG A 11 -18.43 3.70 7.74
C ARG A 11 -19.96 3.76 7.79
N ILE A 12 -20.59 4.68 7.08
CA ILE A 12 -22.00 5.02 7.31
C ILE A 12 -22.96 4.35 6.31
N LYS A 13 -22.56 3.97 5.09
CA LYS A 13 -23.59 3.67 4.07
C LYS A 13 -23.28 2.68 2.93
N HIS A 14 -22.27 1.81 3.01
CA HIS A 14 -22.02 0.85 1.91
C HIS A 14 -21.77 1.51 0.53
N ASP A 15 -21.50 2.82 0.48
CA ASP A 15 -21.22 3.52 -0.78
C ASP A 15 -19.71 3.52 -1.05
N ALA A 16 -19.23 2.31 -1.34
CA ALA A 16 -17.86 2.05 -1.74
C ALA A 16 -17.46 2.89 -2.95
N LYS A 17 -18.37 3.12 -3.89
CA LYS A 17 -18.10 3.87 -5.12
C LYS A 17 -17.81 5.34 -4.83
N THR A 18 -18.61 5.98 -3.99
CA THR A 18 -18.37 7.37 -3.59
C THR A 18 -17.09 7.51 -2.77
N ALA A 19 -16.83 6.59 -1.85
CA ALA A 19 -15.58 6.61 -1.07
C ALA A 19 -14.34 6.47 -1.98
N VAL A 20 -14.36 5.52 -2.92
CA VAL A 20 -13.28 5.31 -3.88
C VAL A 20 -13.08 6.53 -4.77
N SER A 21 -14.16 7.15 -5.25
CA SER A 21 -14.07 8.36 -6.07
C SER A 21 -13.44 9.54 -5.31
N LEU A 22 -13.82 9.74 -4.03
CA LEU A 22 -13.24 10.77 -3.18
C LEU A 22 -11.76 10.51 -2.89
N TYR A 23 -11.40 9.26 -2.57
CA TYR A 23 -10.01 8.89 -2.39
C TYR A 23 -9.20 9.05 -3.68
N GLN A 24 -9.76 8.67 -4.84
CA GLN A 24 -9.11 8.80 -6.13
C GLN A 24 -8.79 10.26 -6.45
N THR A 25 -9.75 11.15 -6.25
CA THR A 25 -9.55 12.59 -6.44
C THR A 25 -8.42 13.11 -5.53
N ALA A 26 -8.42 12.72 -4.25
CA ALA A 26 -7.40 13.14 -3.30
C ALA A 26 -6.01 12.54 -3.62
N ALA A 27 -5.97 11.29 -4.05
CA ALA A 27 -4.73 10.60 -4.41
C ALA A 27 -4.11 11.15 -5.70
N GLU A 28 -4.94 11.53 -6.67
CA GLU A 28 -4.54 12.26 -7.88
C GLU A 28 -4.01 13.66 -7.55
N ALA A 29 -4.57 14.33 -6.54
CA ALA A 29 -4.05 15.59 -6.01
C ALA A 29 -2.75 15.44 -5.18
N GLY A 30 -2.18 14.23 -5.08
CA GLY A 30 -0.91 13.99 -4.40
C GLY A 30 -1.03 13.79 -2.88
N VAL A 31 -2.23 13.62 -2.34
CA VAL A 31 -2.43 13.34 -0.92
C VAL A 31 -1.94 11.92 -0.62
N ILE A 32 -0.80 11.82 0.06
CA ILE A 32 -0.11 10.54 0.36
C ILE A 32 -1.03 9.58 1.11
N GLU A 33 -1.77 10.08 2.10
CA GLU A 33 -2.72 9.26 2.87
C GLU A 33 -3.82 8.68 1.96
N ALA A 34 -4.32 9.45 0.99
CA ALA A 34 -5.32 8.94 0.04
C ALA A 34 -4.74 7.87 -0.89
N GLN A 35 -3.48 8.03 -1.31
CA GLN A 35 -2.80 7.04 -2.15
C GLN A 35 -2.62 5.72 -1.39
N ARG A 36 -2.20 5.77 -0.11
CA ARG A 36 -2.10 4.58 0.74
C ARG A 36 -3.46 3.89 0.88
N GLU A 37 -4.50 4.64 1.22
CA GLU A 37 -5.84 4.09 1.47
C GLU A 37 -6.44 3.47 0.18
N LEU A 38 -6.25 4.07 -0.99
CA LEU A 38 -6.61 3.43 -2.26
C LEU A 38 -5.84 2.15 -2.50
N GLY A 39 -4.54 2.15 -2.23
CA GLY A 39 -3.70 0.96 -2.32
C GLY A 39 -4.28 -0.18 -1.50
N GLU A 40 -4.62 0.08 -0.24
CA GLU A 40 -5.20 -0.89 0.68
C GLU A 40 -6.58 -1.38 0.21
N LEU A 41 -7.45 -0.47 -0.23
CA LEU A 41 -8.79 -0.82 -0.75
C LEU A 41 -8.72 -1.83 -1.90
N PHE A 42 -7.86 -1.58 -2.90
CA PHE A 42 -7.68 -2.47 -4.04
C PHE A 42 -6.87 -3.73 -3.69
N TYR A 43 -6.03 -3.69 -2.66
CA TYR A 43 -5.25 -4.86 -2.22
C TYR A 43 -6.11 -5.87 -1.45
N ASP A 44 -6.96 -5.38 -0.53
CA ASP A 44 -7.81 -6.22 0.32
C ASP A 44 -9.07 -6.68 -0.43
N GLY A 45 -9.64 -5.81 -1.27
CA GLY A 45 -10.88 -6.10 -2.00
C GLY A 45 -12.15 -6.01 -1.16
N SER A 46 -12.13 -5.30 -0.03
CA SER A 46 -13.24 -5.25 0.94
C SER A 46 -14.46 -4.45 0.45
N TYR A 47 -14.27 -3.55 -0.52
CA TYR A 47 -15.30 -2.63 -1.04
C TYR A 47 -15.27 -2.47 -2.56
N VAL A 48 -14.15 -2.86 -3.18
CA VAL A 48 -13.93 -2.86 -4.62
C VAL A 48 -13.41 -4.24 -5.01
N ASP A 49 -13.55 -4.59 -6.28
CA ASP A 49 -12.88 -5.79 -6.79
C ASP A 49 -11.38 -5.65 -6.56
N ARG A 50 -10.79 -6.70 -6.00
CA ARG A 50 -9.37 -6.75 -5.70
C ARG A 50 -8.57 -6.64 -7.00
N ASP A 51 -7.71 -5.65 -7.05
CA ASP A 51 -6.84 -5.37 -8.19
C ASP A 51 -5.45 -5.02 -7.68
N PHE A 52 -4.56 -6.02 -7.72
CA PHE A 52 -3.18 -5.84 -7.28
C PHE A 52 -2.38 -4.88 -8.18
N HIS A 53 -2.75 -4.69 -9.45
CA HIS A 53 -2.06 -3.73 -10.32
C HIS A 53 -2.41 -2.29 -9.93
N THR A 54 -3.69 -2.04 -9.65
CA THR A 54 -4.12 -0.73 -9.16
C THR A 54 -3.58 -0.46 -7.76
N ALA A 55 -3.60 -1.46 -6.86
CA ALA A 55 -2.97 -1.34 -5.54
C ALA A 55 -1.48 -1.00 -5.64
N LEU A 56 -0.75 -1.73 -6.49
CA LEU A 56 0.68 -1.52 -6.73
C LEU A 56 0.97 -0.09 -7.18
N LYS A 57 0.18 0.44 -8.13
CA LYS A 57 0.33 1.81 -8.64
C LYS A 57 0.23 2.84 -7.53
N TRP A 58 -0.76 2.71 -6.65
CA TRP A 58 -0.99 3.68 -5.58
C TRP A 58 0.00 3.55 -4.44
N PHE A 59 0.31 2.33 -4.01
CA PHE A 59 1.38 2.10 -3.05
C PHE A 59 2.72 2.59 -3.56
N ARG A 60 3.01 2.47 -4.86
CA ARG A 60 4.25 2.99 -5.45
C ARG A 60 4.37 4.50 -5.27
N LYS A 61 3.33 5.24 -5.63
CA LYS A 61 3.31 6.70 -5.46
C LYS A 61 3.50 7.12 -4.00
N ALA A 62 2.77 6.51 -3.07
CA ALA A 62 2.87 6.84 -1.65
C ALA A 62 4.23 6.45 -1.06
N ALA A 63 4.77 5.29 -1.45
CA ALA A 63 6.07 4.81 -0.99
C ALA A 63 7.23 5.66 -1.52
N ASP A 64 7.17 6.08 -2.78
CA ASP A 64 8.11 7.01 -3.40
C ASP A 64 8.07 8.37 -2.68
N ALA A 65 6.91 8.76 -2.14
CA ALA A 65 6.73 9.96 -1.31
C ALA A 65 7.12 9.78 0.17
N GLY A 66 7.62 8.59 0.56
CA GLY A 66 8.15 8.32 1.89
C GLY A 66 7.18 7.63 2.87
N ASP A 67 5.96 7.28 2.46
CA ASP A 67 5.01 6.61 3.37
C ASP A 67 5.49 5.21 3.77
N ALA A 68 5.85 5.03 5.04
CA ALA A 68 6.40 3.78 5.56
C ALA A 68 5.45 2.59 5.38
N SER A 69 4.14 2.80 5.55
CA SER A 69 3.15 1.73 5.35
C SER A 69 3.11 1.26 3.91
N SER A 70 3.09 2.18 2.95
CA SER A 70 3.11 1.88 1.52
C SER A 70 4.43 1.23 1.09
N GLN A 71 5.56 1.66 1.65
CA GLN A 71 6.85 0.99 1.46
C GLN A 71 6.81 -0.46 1.96
N ARG A 72 6.21 -0.71 3.14
CA ARG A 72 5.99 -2.08 3.64
C ARG A 72 5.09 -2.89 2.70
N TYR A 73 3.98 -2.33 2.22
CA TYR A 73 3.10 -3.02 1.27
C TYR A 73 3.80 -3.35 -0.04
N LEU A 74 4.56 -2.42 -0.64
CA LEU A 74 5.39 -2.71 -1.81
C LEU A 74 6.37 -3.85 -1.54
N GLY A 75 7.07 -3.79 -0.40
CA GLY A 75 8.00 -4.84 0.03
C GLY A 75 7.34 -6.22 0.07
N ALA A 76 6.15 -6.30 0.68
CA ALA A 76 5.36 -7.52 0.73
C ALA A 76 4.86 -7.98 -0.66
N MET A 77 4.47 -7.06 -1.54
CA MET A 77 4.02 -7.38 -2.89
C MET A 77 5.16 -7.92 -3.77
N TYR A 78 6.35 -7.32 -3.70
CA TYR A 78 7.56 -7.87 -4.34
C TYR A 78 7.95 -9.23 -3.77
N PHE A 79 7.81 -9.44 -2.46
CA PHE A 79 8.12 -10.73 -1.83
C PHE A 79 7.15 -11.84 -2.26
N THR A 80 5.86 -11.52 -2.32
CA THR A 80 4.79 -12.49 -2.62
C THR A 80 4.46 -12.61 -4.11
N GLY A 81 4.87 -11.65 -4.94
CA GLY A 81 4.56 -11.60 -6.38
C GLY A 81 3.11 -11.25 -6.67
N LYS A 82 2.47 -10.45 -5.80
CA LYS A 82 1.07 -10.00 -6.02
C LYS A 82 1.06 -8.76 -6.89
N GLY A 83 0.45 -8.85 -8.07
CA GLY A 83 0.35 -7.74 -9.03
C GLY A 83 1.66 -7.41 -9.76
N LEU A 84 2.73 -8.19 -9.53
CA LEU A 84 4.01 -8.07 -10.20
C LEU A 84 4.85 -9.35 -10.03
N ALA A 85 5.97 -9.44 -10.75
CA ALA A 85 6.91 -10.55 -10.61
C ALA A 85 7.57 -10.54 -9.22
N LYS A 86 7.80 -11.73 -8.65
CA LYS A 86 8.52 -11.86 -7.38
C LYS A 86 9.94 -11.34 -7.52
N ASP A 87 10.36 -10.48 -6.60
CA ASP A 87 11.73 -10.00 -6.50
C ASP A 87 12.09 -9.77 -5.04
N LYS A 88 12.94 -10.65 -4.49
CA LYS A 88 13.38 -10.56 -3.09
C LYS A 88 14.31 -9.38 -2.84
N GLN A 89 15.07 -8.93 -3.84
CA GLN A 89 15.99 -7.80 -3.70
C GLN A 89 15.20 -6.50 -3.61
N GLU A 90 14.25 -6.29 -4.51
CA GLU A 90 13.34 -5.13 -4.42
C GLU A 90 12.48 -5.21 -3.16
N ALA A 91 12.00 -6.39 -2.75
CA ALA A 91 11.30 -6.55 -1.48
C ALA A 91 12.15 -6.06 -0.29
N ALA A 92 13.40 -6.52 -0.19
CA ALA A 92 14.31 -6.10 0.88
C ALA A 92 14.59 -4.60 0.86
N LYS A 93 14.73 -3.99 -0.33
CA LYS A 93 14.95 -2.55 -0.48
C LYS A 93 13.79 -1.73 0.07
N TRP A 94 12.55 -2.04 -0.31
CA TRP A 94 11.37 -1.33 0.19
C TRP A 94 11.15 -1.56 1.70
N LEU A 95 11.34 -2.79 2.17
CA LEU A 95 11.22 -3.11 3.60
C LEU A 95 12.29 -2.40 4.44
N LYS A 96 13.51 -2.23 3.93
CA LYS A 96 14.56 -1.45 4.60
C LYS A 96 14.17 0.01 4.80
N MET A 97 13.56 0.63 3.79
CA MET A 97 13.08 2.01 3.89
C MET A 97 12.00 2.14 4.97
N ALA A 98 11.00 1.26 4.98
CA ALA A 98 9.95 1.26 6.00
C ALA A 98 10.51 0.96 7.41
N ALA A 99 11.41 -0.01 7.53
CA ALA A 99 12.06 -0.40 8.78
C ALA A 99 12.90 0.74 9.38
N ALA A 100 13.59 1.51 8.53
CA ALA A 100 14.38 2.68 8.96
C ALA A 100 13.50 3.80 9.54
N GLN A 101 12.22 3.83 9.17
CA GLN A 101 11.22 4.74 9.72
C GLN A 101 10.53 4.19 10.98
N GLY A 102 10.94 3.01 11.47
CA GLY A 102 10.39 2.39 12.67
C GLY A 102 9.18 1.48 12.46
N ASP A 103 8.84 1.12 11.21
CA ASP A 103 7.77 0.13 10.97
C ASP A 103 8.24 -1.26 11.44
N ALA A 104 7.71 -1.70 12.58
CA ALA A 104 8.07 -2.98 13.22
C ALA A 104 7.70 -4.20 12.34
N LEU A 105 6.58 -4.14 11.61
CA LEU A 105 6.18 -5.21 10.71
C LEU A 105 7.15 -5.31 9.52
N ALA A 106 7.62 -4.17 9.02
CA ALA A 106 8.64 -4.14 7.98
C ALA A 106 9.98 -4.70 8.46
N GLN A 107 10.38 -4.42 9.71
CA GLN A 107 11.59 -4.99 10.31
C GLN A 107 11.53 -6.52 10.37
N ASP A 108 10.40 -7.09 10.79
CA ASP A 108 10.25 -8.54 10.87
C ASP A 108 10.17 -9.21 9.49
N GLN A 109 9.45 -8.60 8.56
CA GLN A 109 9.43 -9.06 7.16
C GLN A 109 10.83 -8.98 6.53
N LEU A 110 11.58 -7.91 6.80
CA LEU A 110 12.94 -7.73 6.28
C LEU A 110 13.86 -8.87 6.74
N LYS A 111 13.85 -9.20 8.05
CA LYS A 111 14.65 -10.32 8.59
C LYS A 111 14.37 -11.62 7.85
N MET A 112 13.10 -11.90 7.55
CA MET A 112 12.69 -13.08 6.78
C MET A 112 13.23 -13.04 5.35
N VAL A 113 13.06 -11.91 4.63
CA VAL A 113 13.56 -11.77 3.25
C VAL A 113 15.07 -11.91 3.18
N GLU A 114 15.80 -11.25 4.08
CA GLU A 114 17.26 -11.32 4.13
C GLU A 114 17.79 -12.72 4.47
N ARG A 115 17.04 -13.51 5.25
CA ARG A 115 17.37 -14.92 5.49
C ARG A 115 17.24 -15.75 4.20
N LEU A 116 16.25 -15.45 3.38
CA LEU A 116 16.00 -16.14 2.11
C LEU A 116 16.93 -15.70 0.97
N LEU A 117 17.56 -14.54 1.08
CA LEU A 117 18.59 -14.05 0.15
C LEU A 117 19.98 -14.64 0.43
N ARG A 118 20.22 -15.10 1.66
CA ARG A 118 21.50 -15.69 2.10
C ARG A 118 21.58 -17.21 1.89
N ARG A 119 20.53 -17.82 1.32
CA ARG A 119 20.42 -19.24 1.01
C ARG A 119 20.56 -19.43 -0.49
#